data_AF-A0A219B392-F1
#
_entry.id   AF-A0A219B392-F1
#
_cell.length_a   1.000
_cell.length_b   1.000
_cell.length_c   1.000
_cell.angle_alpha   90.00
_cell.angle_beta   90.00
_cell.angle_gamma   90.00
#
_symmetry.space_group_name_H-M   'P 1'
#
loop_
_entity.id
_entity.type
_entity.pdbx_description
1 polymer ?
#
loop_
_entity_poly.entity_id
_entity_poly.type
_entity_poly.pdbx_seq_one_letter_code
_entity_poly.pdbx_strand_id
1 'polypeptide(L)'
;MFVADPTLDMVLRGLILTAIGLLWIVLLVRVTGLRSFSKMTNFDFVMTVAVGSTLSAGGTTSDWTGFGQAMTALVALFLVQFVIARIRKSSDSVEDALQNQPAILMRDGRILHEALSATRVTETDLIAKLREANVLHMDEVRAVVLETTGDISVLHGEHLEERLLAGTKAVDTRPAAS
;
A
#
# COMPACT_ATOMS: atom_id res chain seq x y z
N MET A 1 1.53 5.98 39.42
CA MET A 1 2.84 5.61 39.98
C MET A 1 2.75 4.14 40.35
N PHE A 2 3.49 3.31 39.62
CA PHE A 2 3.64 1.87 39.85
C PHE A 2 4.71 1.58 40.90
N VAL A 3 5.77 2.41 40.98
CA VAL A 3 6.88 2.25 41.95
C VAL A 3 7.33 3.62 42.47
N ALA A 4 7.89 3.66 43.69
CA ALA A 4 8.37 4.90 44.32
C ALA A 4 9.62 5.49 43.65
N ASP A 5 10.44 4.68 42.96
CA ASP A 5 11.60 5.17 42.21
C ASP A 5 11.15 5.79 40.87
N PRO A 6 11.47 7.06 40.60
CA PRO A 6 10.97 7.78 39.42
C PRO A 6 11.54 7.25 38.10
N THR A 7 12.77 6.73 38.08
CA THR A 7 13.38 6.19 36.87
C THR A 7 12.79 4.82 36.53
N LEU A 8 12.60 3.98 37.54
CA LEU A 8 12.01 2.67 37.41
C LEU A 8 10.51 2.78 37.08
N ASP A 9 9.79 3.74 37.68
CA ASP A 9 8.39 4.02 37.35
C ASP A 9 8.23 4.39 35.87
N MET A 10 9.11 5.25 35.34
CA MET A 10 9.10 5.64 33.93
C MET A 10 9.31 4.45 33.00
N VAL A 11 10.34 3.62 33.27
CA VAL A 11 10.66 2.44 32.45
C VAL A 11 9.53 1.42 32.49
N LEU A 12 9.05 1.09 33.70
CA LEU A 12 8.02 0.10 33.91
C LEU A 12 6.70 0.53 33.26
N ARG A 13 6.34 1.80 33.41
CA ARG A 13 5.15 2.37 32.78
C ARG A 13 5.23 2.31 31.26
N GLY A 14 6.36 2.72 30.67
CA GLY A 14 6.55 2.67 29.23
C GLY A 14 6.40 1.25 28.69
N LEU A 15 6.98 0.25 29.37
CA LEU A 15 6.84 -1.15 29.01
C LEU A 15 5.40 -1.65 29.11
N ILE A 16 4.72 -1.38 30.23
CA ILE A 16 3.34 -1.85 30.47
C ILE A 16 2.37 -1.22 29.47
N LEU A 17 2.39 0.10 29.31
CA LEU A 17 1.45 0.78 28.41
C LEU A 17 1.69 0.40 26.95
N THR A 18 2.95 0.28 26.53
CA THR A 18 3.28 -0.17 25.17
C THR A 18 2.85 -1.61 24.93
N ALA A 19 3.05 -2.52 25.91
CA ALA A 19 2.61 -3.90 25.79
C ALA A 19 1.09 -4.03 25.69
N ILE A 20 0.34 -3.27 26.52
CA ILE A 20 -1.13 -3.22 26.46
C ILE A 20 -1.58 -2.66 25.10
N GLY A 21 -0.96 -1.57 24.64
CA GLY A 21 -1.28 -0.96 23.35
C GLY A 21 -1.02 -1.91 22.16
N LEU A 22 0.08 -2.68 22.20
CA LEU A 22 0.36 -3.71 21.19
C LEU A 22 -0.67 -4.84 21.20
N LEU A 23 -1.03 -5.35 22.39
CA LEU A 23 -2.10 -6.33 22.55
C LEU A 23 -3.43 -5.81 21.99
N TRP A 24 -3.74 -4.53 22.24
CA TRP A 24 -4.92 -3.87 21.71
C TRP A 24 -4.92 -3.81 20.19
N ILE A 25 -3.81 -3.40 19.57
CA ILE A 25 -3.66 -3.38 18.11
C ILE A 25 -3.82 -4.79 17.52
N VAL A 26 -3.19 -5.80 18.12
CA VAL A 26 -3.34 -7.20 17.67
C VAL A 26 -4.80 -7.64 17.71
N LEU A 27 -5.54 -7.26 18.76
CA LEU A 27 -6.97 -7.54 18.87
C LEU A 27 -7.78 -6.83 17.78
N LEU A 28 -7.52 -5.54 17.53
CA LEU A 28 -8.18 -4.79 16.47
C LEU A 28 -7.91 -5.40 15.08
N VAL A 29 -6.65 -5.72 14.78
CA VAL A 29 -6.25 -6.38 13.54
C VAL A 29 -6.97 -7.72 13.36
N ARG A 30 -7.06 -8.53 14.43
CA ARG A 30 -7.79 -9.82 14.40
C ARG A 30 -9.27 -9.64 14.06
N VAL A 31 -9.91 -8.56 14.54
CA VAL A 31 -11.32 -8.25 14.26
C VAL A 31 -11.50 -7.75 12.82
N THR A 32 -10.62 -6.87 12.33
CA THR A 32 -10.71 -6.34 10.96
C THR A 32 -10.24 -7.32 9.89
N GLY A 33 -9.54 -8.40 10.28
CA GLY A 33 -8.98 -9.40 9.37
C GLY A 33 -7.58 -9.03 8.85
N LEU A 34 -6.80 -10.04 8.44
CA LEU A 34 -5.50 -9.85 7.80
C LEU A 34 -5.69 -9.31 6.38
N ARG A 35 -5.10 -8.15 6.09
CA ARG A 35 -4.74 -7.79 4.72
C ARG A 35 -3.34 -8.33 4.46
N SER A 36 -3.15 -9.15 3.42
CA SER A 36 -1.84 -9.75 3.12
C SER A 36 -0.75 -8.68 3.00
N PHE A 37 0.34 -8.83 3.75
CA PHE A 37 1.51 -7.94 3.72
C PHE A 37 2.22 -7.89 2.36
N SER A 38 1.96 -8.85 1.47
CA SER A 38 2.70 -9.02 0.22
C SER A 38 2.45 -7.92 -0.83
N LYS A 39 1.34 -7.15 -0.73
CA LYS A 39 1.05 -6.00 -1.60
C LYS A 39 0.35 -4.89 -0.80
N MET A 40 1.13 -4.16 0.01
CA MET A 40 0.63 -3.02 0.79
C MET A 40 0.23 -1.89 -0.17
N THR A 41 -1.00 -1.38 -0.05
CA THR A 41 -1.43 -0.20 -0.83
C THR A 41 -0.89 1.09 -0.20
N ASN A 42 -0.84 2.20 -0.94
CA ASN A 42 -0.46 3.52 -0.38
C ASN A 42 -1.26 3.87 0.88
N PHE A 43 -2.54 3.50 0.90
CA PHE A 43 -3.40 3.70 2.06
C PHE A 43 -2.98 2.85 3.27
N ASP A 44 -2.61 1.59 3.04
CA ASP A 44 -2.13 0.69 4.10
C ASP A 44 -0.80 1.16 4.70
N PHE A 45 0.05 1.78 3.88
CA PHE A 45 1.27 2.42 4.35
C PHE A 45 0.98 3.59 5.30
N VAL A 46 0.14 4.54 4.88
CA VAL A 46 -0.27 5.68 5.72
C VAL A 46 -0.92 5.21 7.02
N MET A 47 -1.77 4.20 6.95
CA MET A 47 -2.41 3.60 8.13
C MET A 47 -1.38 2.97 9.09
N THR A 48 -0.40 2.23 8.56
CA THR A 48 0.66 1.63 9.38
C THR A 48 1.46 2.70 10.15
N VAL A 49 1.80 3.80 9.47
CA VAL A 49 2.48 4.94 10.10
C VAL A 49 1.60 5.59 11.18
N ALA A 50 0.32 5.80 10.89
CA ALA A 50 -0.63 6.40 11.84
C ALA A 50 -0.81 5.54 13.11
N VAL A 51 -0.94 4.22 12.95
CA VAL A 51 -1.04 3.26 14.07
C VAL A 51 0.22 3.29 14.92
N GLY A 52 1.41 3.24 14.30
CA GLY A 52 2.68 3.31 15.01
C GLY A 52 2.87 4.62 15.78
N SER A 53 2.53 5.75 15.17
CA SER A 53 2.58 7.07 15.81
C SER A 53 1.62 7.16 17.00
N THR A 54 0.39 6.67 16.84
CA THR A 54 -0.62 6.67 17.90
C THR A 54 -0.24 5.75 19.06
N LEU A 55 0.34 4.57 18.77
CA LEU A 55 0.87 3.68 19.81
C LEU A 55 2.00 4.34 20.59
N SER A 56 2.93 5.01 19.91
CA SER A 56 4.04 5.72 20.55
C SER A 56 3.54 6.84 21.47
N ALA A 57 2.54 7.61 21.03
CA ALA A 57 1.91 8.63 21.86
C ALA A 57 1.21 8.02 23.10
N GLY A 58 0.53 6.88 22.94
CA GLY A 58 -0.07 6.15 24.05
C GLY A 58 0.97 5.58 25.03
N GLY A 59 2.10 5.07 24.54
CA GLY A 59 3.16 4.51 25.39
C GLY A 59 3.93 5.55 26.21
N THR A 60 3.96 6.79 25.76
CA THR A 60 4.73 7.89 26.38
C THR A 60 3.87 8.86 27.21
N THR A 61 2.55 8.66 27.26
CA THR A 61 1.64 9.54 28.00
C THR A 61 1.83 9.49 29.52
N SER A 62 1.60 10.64 30.16
CA SER A 62 1.76 10.85 31.60
C SER A 62 0.50 10.56 32.42
N ASP A 63 -0.65 10.31 31.80
CA ASP A 63 -1.92 10.00 32.47
C ASP A 63 -2.69 8.83 31.81
N TRP A 64 -3.66 8.24 32.52
CA TRP A 64 -4.51 7.16 31.98
C TRP A 64 -5.52 7.68 30.96
N THR A 65 -5.92 8.94 31.09
CA THR A 65 -6.81 9.64 30.16
C THR A 65 -6.19 9.78 28.77
N GLY A 66 -4.93 10.22 28.67
CA GLY A 66 -4.19 10.26 27.40
C GLY A 66 -3.99 8.87 26.79
N PHE A 67 -3.75 7.85 27.62
CA PHE A 67 -3.69 6.47 27.13
C PHE A 67 -5.04 6.01 26.55
N GLY A 68 -6.14 6.26 27.25
CA GLY A 68 -7.49 5.95 26.79
C GLY A 68 -7.85 6.67 25.48
N GLN A 69 -7.43 7.93 25.34
CA GLN A 69 -7.60 8.69 24.11
C GLN A 69 -6.82 8.06 22.94
N ALA A 70 -5.57 7.63 23.17
CA ALA A 70 -4.77 6.93 22.15
C ALA A 70 -5.41 5.59 21.74
N MET A 71 -5.93 4.81 22.70
CA MET A 71 -6.62 3.55 22.40
C MET A 71 -7.92 3.77 21.61
N THR A 72 -8.65 4.84 21.93
CA THR A 72 -9.86 5.26 21.19
C THR A 72 -9.52 5.72 19.78
N ALA A 73 -8.42 6.47 19.62
CA ALA A 73 -7.93 6.90 18.31
C ALA A 73 -7.55 5.70 17.44
N LEU A 74 -6.94 4.66 18.01
CA LEU A 74 -6.69 3.40 17.30
C LEU A 74 -7.99 2.75 16.82
N VAL A 75 -9.03 2.66 17.68
CA VAL A 75 -10.35 2.15 17.25
C VAL A 75 -10.90 2.95 16.08
N ALA A 76 -10.83 4.29 16.15
CA ALA A 76 -11.30 5.16 15.09
C ALA A 76 -10.52 4.95 13.78
N LEU A 77 -9.19 4.83 13.84
CA LEU A 77 -8.35 4.54 12.67
C LEU A 77 -8.73 3.21 12.00
N PHE A 78 -8.88 2.15 12.79
CA PHE A 78 -9.30 0.84 12.27
C PHE A 78 -10.74 0.86 11.72
N LEU A 79 -11.64 1.61 12.35
CA LEU A 79 -13.01 1.79 11.87
C LEU A 79 -13.03 2.52 10.52
N VAL A 80 -12.27 3.61 10.40
CA VAL A 80 -12.12 4.35 9.14
C VAL A 80 -11.51 3.47 8.05
N GLN A 81 -10.47 2.70 8.37
CA GLN A 81 -9.89 1.73 7.43
C GLN A 81 -10.92 0.70 6.98
N PHE A 82 -11.72 0.16 7.90
CA PHE A 82 -12.77 -0.81 7.58
C PHE A 82 -13.86 -0.20 6.66
N VAL A 83 -14.30 1.02 6.96
CA VAL A 83 -15.29 1.75 6.16
C VAL A 83 -14.73 2.03 4.76
N ILE A 84 -13.51 2.54 4.64
CA ILE A 84 -12.86 2.79 3.35
C ILE A 84 -12.72 1.49 2.55
N ALA A 85 -12.32 0.39 3.19
CA ALA A 85 -12.24 -0.91 2.52
C ALA A 85 -13.59 -1.38 1.99
N ARG A 86 -14.68 -1.18 2.76
CA ARG A 86 -16.06 -1.49 2.32
C ARG A 86 -16.52 -0.60 1.17
N ILE A 87 -16.23 0.70 1.22
CA ILE A 87 -16.63 1.64 0.16
C ILE A 87 -15.89 1.31 -1.14
N ARG A 88 -14.57 1.07 -1.07
CA ARG A 88 -13.79 0.66 -2.24
C ARG A 88 -14.35 -0.56 -2.93
N LYS A 89 -14.66 -1.61 -2.16
CA LYS A 89 -15.29 -2.85 -2.70
C LYS A 89 -16.67 -2.61 -3.34
N SER A 90 -17.35 -1.53 -2.99
CA SER A 90 -18.70 -1.20 -3.47
C SER A 90 -18.70 -0.27 -4.68
N SER A 91 -17.59 0.38 -5.01
CA SER A 91 -17.55 1.42 -6.04
C SER A 91 -16.18 1.50 -6.70
N ASP A 92 -16.14 1.10 -7.97
CA ASP A 92 -14.96 1.22 -8.83
C ASP A 92 -14.47 2.67 -8.91
N SER A 93 -15.39 3.65 -8.90
CA SER A 93 -15.02 5.07 -8.91
C SER A 93 -14.32 5.55 -7.64
N VAL A 94 -14.62 4.94 -6.49
CA VAL A 94 -13.91 5.26 -5.23
C VAL A 94 -12.59 4.52 -5.14
N GLU A 95 -12.53 3.29 -5.65
CA GLU A 95 -11.29 2.56 -5.86
C GLU A 95 -10.33 3.37 -6.73
N ASP A 96 -10.81 3.89 -7.86
CA ASP A 96 -10.08 4.72 -8.81
C ASP A 96 -9.62 6.08 -8.25
N ALA A 97 -10.40 6.67 -7.35
CA ALA A 97 -10.05 7.95 -6.72
C ALA A 97 -9.02 7.78 -5.58
N LEU A 98 -9.04 6.63 -4.88
CA LEU A 98 -8.18 6.36 -3.73
C LEU A 98 -6.92 5.56 -4.09
N GLN A 99 -6.92 4.89 -5.23
CA GLN A 99 -5.78 4.12 -5.72
C GLN A 99 -5.31 4.65 -7.06
N ASN A 100 -4.01 4.59 -7.29
CA ASN A 100 -3.49 4.74 -8.64
C ASN A 100 -3.98 3.56 -9.47
N GLN A 101 -4.54 3.80 -10.65
CA GLN A 101 -4.86 2.70 -11.56
C GLN A 101 -3.57 2.12 -12.15
N PRO A 102 -3.53 0.79 -12.39
CA PRO A 102 -2.41 0.20 -13.09
C PRO A 102 -2.26 0.81 -14.49
N ALA A 103 -1.03 1.01 -14.94
CA ALA A 103 -0.74 1.63 -16.24
C ALA A 103 0.16 0.73 -17.08
N ILE A 104 -0.18 0.57 -18.36
CA ILE A 104 0.66 -0.18 -19.30
C ILE A 104 1.85 0.72 -19.69
N LEU A 105 3.07 0.27 -19.43
CA LEU A 105 4.31 0.95 -19.78
C LEU A 105 4.92 0.46 -21.10
N MET A 106 4.64 -0.79 -21.47
CA MET A 106 5.14 -1.42 -22.69
C MET A 106 4.13 -2.43 -23.20
N ARG A 107 3.95 -2.52 -24.52
CA ARG A 107 3.00 -3.43 -25.18
C ARG A 107 3.62 -4.05 -26.42
N ASP A 108 3.60 -5.38 -26.51
CA ASP A 108 4.07 -6.15 -27.67
C ASP A 108 5.44 -5.65 -28.21
N GLY A 109 6.44 -5.60 -27.34
CA GLY A 109 7.79 -5.13 -27.68
C GLY A 109 7.97 -3.61 -27.78
N ARG A 110 6.91 -2.81 -27.66
CA ARG A 110 6.96 -1.35 -27.84
C ARG A 110 6.80 -0.60 -26.53
N ILE A 111 7.77 0.26 -26.22
CA ILE A 111 7.75 1.13 -25.04
C ILE A 111 6.79 2.29 -25.27
N LEU A 112 5.85 2.47 -24.35
CA LEU A 112 4.87 3.56 -24.36
C LEU A 112 5.45 4.76 -23.61
N HIS A 113 6.20 5.61 -24.33
CA HIS A 113 6.93 6.74 -23.73
C HIS A 113 6.02 7.77 -23.06
N GLU A 114 4.81 7.97 -23.58
CA GLU A 114 3.80 8.83 -22.94
C GLU A 114 3.37 8.28 -21.58
N ALA A 115 3.21 6.95 -21.48
CA ALA A 115 2.88 6.30 -20.22
C ALA A 115 4.02 6.45 -19.20
N LEU A 116 5.27 6.21 -19.63
CA LEU A 116 6.46 6.43 -18.80
C LEU A 116 6.53 7.86 -18.24
N SER A 117 6.29 8.86 -19.10
CA SER A 117 6.27 10.26 -18.68
C SER A 117 5.14 10.56 -17.68
N ALA A 118 3.92 10.08 -17.97
CA ALA A 118 2.75 10.29 -17.11
C ALA A 118 2.90 9.63 -15.73
N THR A 119 3.55 8.48 -15.66
CA THR A 119 3.77 7.73 -14.42
C THR A 119 5.10 8.03 -13.74
N ARG A 120 5.93 8.92 -14.32
CA ARG A 120 7.28 9.26 -13.83
C ARG A 120 8.21 8.06 -13.70
N VAL A 121 8.03 7.06 -14.56
CA VAL A 121 8.93 5.90 -14.66
C VAL A 121 9.95 6.20 -15.74
N THR A 122 11.24 6.05 -15.45
CA THR A 122 12.26 6.24 -16.49
C THR A 122 12.38 4.99 -17.35
N GLU A 123 12.85 5.14 -18.58
CA GLU A 123 13.18 3.98 -19.41
C GLU A 123 14.20 3.07 -18.71
N THR A 124 15.19 3.65 -18.01
CA THR A 124 16.16 2.89 -17.22
C THR A 124 15.51 2.00 -16.15
N ASP A 125 14.45 2.48 -15.48
CA ASP A 125 13.70 1.69 -14.49
C ASP A 125 12.97 0.53 -15.17
N LEU A 126 12.35 0.79 -16.33
CA LEU A 126 11.69 -0.23 -17.14
C LEU A 126 12.69 -1.31 -17.57
N ILE A 127 13.85 -0.92 -18.10
CA ILE A 127 14.92 -1.86 -18.50
C ILE A 127 15.42 -2.66 -17.30
N ALA A 128 15.56 -2.04 -16.12
CA ALA A 128 15.97 -2.75 -14.92
C ALA A 128 14.96 -3.85 -14.54
N LYS A 129 13.66 -3.56 -14.66
CA LYS A 129 12.58 -4.53 -14.39
C LYS A 129 12.49 -5.64 -15.42
N LEU A 130 12.75 -5.35 -16.70
CA LEU A 130 12.88 -6.38 -17.73
C LEU A 130 14.04 -7.34 -17.43
N ARG A 131 15.18 -6.81 -16.96
CA ARG A 131 16.31 -7.66 -16.51
C ARG A 131 15.97 -8.49 -15.28
N GLU A 132 15.27 -7.90 -14.30
CA GLU A 132 14.79 -8.61 -13.11
C GLU A 132 13.86 -9.78 -13.49
N ALA A 133 13.02 -9.58 -14.51
CA ALA A 133 12.15 -10.60 -15.09
C ALA A 133 12.84 -11.57 -16.05
N ASN A 134 14.16 -11.48 -16.22
CA ASN A 134 14.96 -12.34 -17.11
C ASN A 134 14.49 -12.31 -18.59
N VAL A 135 14.05 -11.14 -19.07
CA VAL A 135 13.75 -10.92 -20.48
C VAL A 135 15.06 -10.82 -21.28
N LEU A 136 15.19 -11.62 -22.32
CA LEU A 136 16.38 -11.66 -23.18
C LEU A 136 16.20 -10.83 -24.44
N HIS A 137 14.98 -10.79 -24.97
CA HIS A 137 14.64 -10.04 -26.16
C HIS A 137 13.34 -9.24 -25.97
N MET A 138 13.33 -8.00 -26.47
CA MET A 138 12.20 -7.08 -26.26
C MET A 138 10.90 -7.58 -26.90
N ASP A 139 10.98 -8.28 -28.02
CA ASP A 139 9.87 -8.87 -28.76
C ASP A 139 9.18 -10.03 -28.04
N GLU A 140 9.83 -10.62 -27.03
CA GLU A 140 9.20 -11.62 -26.14
C GLU A 140 8.21 -10.98 -25.15
N VAL A 141 8.29 -9.65 -24.96
CA VAL A 141 7.48 -8.92 -23.97
C VAL A 141 6.11 -8.60 -24.54
N ARG A 142 5.06 -9.14 -23.91
CA ARG A 142 3.67 -8.90 -24.29
C ARG A 142 3.08 -7.70 -23.56
N ALA A 143 3.43 -7.50 -22.29
CA ALA A 143 3.05 -6.31 -21.55
C ALA A 143 4.01 -6.04 -20.40
N VAL A 144 4.18 -4.76 -20.09
CA VAL A 144 4.74 -4.32 -18.81
C VAL A 144 3.75 -3.39 -18.15
N VAL A 145 3.38 -3.68 -16.91
CA VAL A 145 2.33 -2.98 -16.17
C VAL A 145 2.93 -2.40 -14.89
N LEU A 146 2.79 -1.08 -14.72
CA LEU A 146 2.99 -0.42 -13.44
C LEU A 146 1.76 -0.70 -12.57
N GLU A 147 1.95 -1.42 -11.48
CA GLU A 147 0.89 -1.79 -10.54
C GLU A 147 0.53 -0.61 -9.62
N THR A 148 -0.64 -0.69 -8.97
CA THR A 148 -1.09 0.32 -8.00
C THR A 148 -0.15 0.46 -6.79
N THR A 149 0.67 -0.56 -6.54
CA THR A 149 1.70 -0.60 -5.48
C THR A 149 2.99 0.11 -5.88
N GLY A 150 3.13 0.53 -7.14
CA GLY A 150 4.37 1.07 -7.70
C GLY A 150 5.38 0.01 -8.15
N ASP A 151 5.04 -1.27 -8.04
CA ASP A 151 5.85 -2.35 -8.61
C ASP A 151 5.56 -2.49 -10.11
N ILE A 152 6.47 -3.13 -10.83
CA ILE A 152 6.35 -3.32 -12.28
C ILE A 152 6.28 -4.82 -12.57
N SER A 153 5.13 -5.24 -13.08
CA SER A 153 4.87 -6.59 -13.57
C SER A 153 5.31 -6.71 -15.02
N VAL A 154 6.10 -7.74 -15.34
CA VAL A 154 6.53 -8.05 -16.71
C VAL A 154 5.83 -9.34 -17.17
N LEU A 155 5.12 -9.27 -18.29
CA LEU A 155 4.46 -10.40 -18.92
C LEU A 155 5.15 -10.67 -20.27
N HIS A 156 5.84 -11.81 -20.37
CA HIS A 156 6.56 -12.22 -21.56
C HIS A 156 6.22 -13.68 -21.92
N GLY A 157 6.35 -14.03 -23.20
CA GLY A 157 6.00 -15.34 -23.74
C GLY A 157 5.22 -15.24 -25.06
N GLU A 158 4.80 -16.39 -25.59
CA GLU A 158 4.17 -16.44 -26.91
C GLU A 158 2.79 -15.79 -26.96
N HIS A 159 1.97 -16.00 -25.92
CA HIS A 159 0.57 -15.57 -25.87
C HIS A 159 0.27 -14.89 -24.55
N LEU A 160 -0.48 -13.79 -24.61
CA LEU A 160 -1.00 -13.08 -23.44
C LEU A 160 -2.52 -13.07 -23.49
N GLU A 161 -3.16 -13.55 -22.42
CA GLU A 161 -4.60 -13.43 -22.27
C GLU A 161 -4.99 -12.00 -21.88
N GLU A 162 -5.83 -11.35 -22.67
CA GLU A 162 -6.22 -9.94 -22.45
C GLU A 162 -6.91 -9.69 -21.11
N ARG A 163 -7.55 -10.70 -20.51
CA ARG A 163 -8.15 -10.55 -19.17
C ARG A 163 -7.12 -10.19 -18.10
N LEU A 164 -5.85 -10.54 -18.29
CA LEU A 164 -4.76 -10.23 -17.34
C LEU A 164 -4.41 -8.73 -17.33
N LEU A 165 -4.89 -7.97 -18.32
CA LEU A 165 -4.74 -6.51 -18.40
C LEU A 165 -6.02 -5.76 -18.06
N ALA A 166 -7.08 -6.48 -17.67
CA ALA A 166 -8.34 -5.86 -17.29
C ALA A 166 -8.11 -4.86 -16.14
N GLY A 167 -8.67 -3.66 -16.26
CA GLY A 167 -8.50 -2.58 -15.28
C GLY A 167 -7.19 -1.78 -15.42
N THR A 168 -6.31 -2.14 -16.36
CA THR A 168 -5.16 -1.28 -16.70
C THR A 168 -5.63 -0.12 -17.57
N LYS A 169 -5.11 1.08 -17.31
CA LYS A 169 -5.19 2.19 -18.27
C LYS A 169 -4.21 1.92 -19.40
N ALA A 170 -4.74 1.56 -20.56
CA ALA A 170 -4.05 1.83 -21.80
C ALA A 170 -4.06 3.35 -21.98
N VAL A 171 -2.88 3.97 -22.11
CA VAL A 171 -2.81 5.29 -22.73
C VAL A 171 -3.40 5.09 -24.13
N ASP A 172 -4.51 5.77 -24.43
CA ASP A 172 -5.26 5.63 -25.69
C ASP A 172 -4.35 6.04 -26.84
N THR A 173 -3.54 5.10 -27.34
CA THR A 173 -2.79 5.26 -28.59
C THR A 173 -3.73 4.97 -29.75
N ARG A 174 -4.86 5.69 -29.83
CA ARG A 174 -5.54 5.83 -31.12
C ARG A 174 -4.56 6.55 -32.03
N PRO A 175 -4.14 5.96 -33.17
CA PRO A 175 -3.40 6.72 -34.15
C PRO A 175 -4.28 7.91 -34.55
N ALA A 176 -3.71 9.12 -34.55
CA ALA A 176 -4.35 10.25 -35.19
C ALA A 176 -4.82 9.78 -36.56
N ALA A 177 -6.13 9.86 -36.81
CA ALA A 177 -6.70 9.51 -38.09
C ALA A 177 -5.95 10.29 -39.19
N SER A 178 -5.50 9.53 -40.19
CA SER A 178 -4.77 9.95 -41.39
C SER A 178 -5.32 11.22 -42.04
#